data_AF-A0A7R9JS55-F1
#
_entry.id   AF-A0A7R9JS55-F1
#
_cell.length_a   1.000
_cell.length_b   1.000
_cell.length_c   1.000
_cell.angle_alpha   90.00
_cell.angle_beta   90.00
_cell.angle_gamma   90.00
#
_symmetry.space_group_name_H-M   'P 1'
#
loop_
_entity.id
_entity.type
_entity.pdbx_description
1 polymer ?
#
loop_
_entity_poly.entity_id
_entity_poly.type
_entity_poly.pdbx_seq_one_letter_code
_entity_poly.pdbx_strand_id
1 'polypeptide(L)'
;MTWGHSDHKLLLPDAAGNLPPTFTRDNNNAVLSESAPVGHQVFQLQGSDPEGSPVHYGLFGTDYLRVDRDTGVVTVVKSLDREVTN
;
A
#
# COMPACT_ATOMS: atom_id res chain seq x y z
N MET A 1 41.57 -14.11 -44.12
CA MET A 1 40.83 -15.04 -43.24
C MET A 1 40.41 -14.25 -42.02
N THR A 2 39.14 -13.87 -41.95
CA THR A 2 38.61 -12.98 -40.92
C THR A 2 38.36 -13.76 -39.63
N TRP A 3 39.07 -13.40 -38.57
CA TRP A 3 38.77 -13.85 -37.21
C TRP A 3 37.39 -13.30 -36.81
N GLY A 4 36.38 -14.16 -36.82
CA GLY A 4 35.03 -13.82 -36.39
C GLY A 4 35.00 -13.69 -34.87
N HIS A 5 34.97 -12.46 -34.36
CA HIS A 5 34.49 -12.21 -33.01
C HIS A 5 32.97 -12.41 -33.03
N SER A 6 32.52 -13.54 -32.49
CA SER A 6 31.13 -13.69 -32.09
C SER A 6 30.92 -12.74 -30.91
N ASP A 7 30.35 -11.58 -31.20
CA ASP A 7 29.74 -10.72 -30.19
C ASP A 7 28.51 -11.47 -29.66
N HIS A 8 28.78 -12.42 -28.75
CA HIS A 8 27.77 -12.93 -27.84
C HIS A 8 27.42 -11.77 -26.93
N LYS A 9 26.58 -10.86 -27.42
CA LYS A 9 25.87 -9.89 -26.63
C LYS A 9 25.12 -10.71 -25.59
N LEU A 10 25.74 -10.85 -24.43
CA LEU A 10 25.17 -11.42 -23.24
C LEU A 10 23.99 -10.51 -22.93
N LEU A 11 22.81 -10.87 -23.44
CA LEU A 11 21.56 -10.34 -22.94
C LEU A 11 21.47 -10.90 -21.53
N LEU A 12 22.14 -10.24 -20.58
CA LEU A 12 21.76 -10.34 -19.19
C LEU A 12 20.26 -10.06 -19.21
N PRO A 13 19.38 -11.02 -18.85
CA PRO A 13 18.01 -10.64 -18.53
C PRO A 13 18.17 -9.52 -17.54
N ASP A 14 17.70 -8.35 -17.96
CA ASP A 14 17.51 -7.14 -17.18
C ASP A 14 17.66 -7.43 -15.70
N ALA A 15 18.81 -7.07 -15.14
CA ALA A 15 19.06 -7.13 -13.70
C ALA A 15 18.22 -6.07 -12.97
N ALA A 16 16.93 -5.97 -13.32
CA ALA A 16 15.93 -5.30 -12.52
C ALA A 16 15.74 -6.19 -11.29
N GLY A 17 16.44 -5.84 -10.20
CA GLY A 17 16.09 -6.38 -8.89
C GLY A 17 14.63 -6.07 -8.55
N ASN A 18 14.10 -6.73 -7.51
CA ASN A 18 12.72 -6.52 -7.07
C ASN A 18 12.40 -5.04 -6.89
N LEU A 19 11.41 -4.54 -7.61
CA LEU A 19 10.94 -3.17 -7.51
C LEU A 19 10.06 -3.00 -6.26
N PRO A 20 9.96 -1.78 -5.69
CA PRO A 20 9.08 -1.55 -4.56
C PRO A 20 7.61 -1.58 -5.01
N PRO A 21 6.67 -2.00 -4.13
CA PRO A 21 5.26 -1.86 -4.40
C PRO A 21 4.85 -0.39 -4.42
N THR A 22 3.78 -0.09 -5.16
CA THR A 22 3.22 1.26 -5.28
C THR A 22 1.76 1.28 -4.85
N PHE A 23 1.31 2.40 -4.27
CA PHE A 23 -0.12 2.61 -4.05
C PHE A 23 -0.82 2.90 -5.37
N THR A 24 -1.87 2.14 -5.66
CA THR A 24 -2.79 2.39 -6.78
C THR A 24 -4.05 3.13 -6.31
N ARG A 25 -4.38 3.04 -5.01
CA ARG A 25 -5.32 3.92 -4.31
C ARG A 25 -4.89 4.16 -2.86
N ASP A 26 -4.62 5.41 -2.52
CA ASP A 26 -4.26 5.88 -1.18
C ASP A 26 -5.31 6.79 -0.53
N ASN A 27 -6.33 7.23 -1.30
CA ASN A 27 -7.49 8.04 -0.86
C ASN A 27 -7.12 9.24 0.04
N ASN A 28 -6.40 10.21 -0.51
CA ASN A 28 -5.94 11.41 0.20
C ASN A 28 -7.03 12.38 0.77
N ASN A 29 -8.33 12.09 0.61
CA ASN A 29 -9.41 13.03 0.97
C ASN A 29 -10.69 12.37 1.49
N ALA A 30 -10.61 11.20 2.14
CA ALA A 30 -11.78 10.58 2.76
C ALA A 30 -12.34 11.50 3.86
N VAL A 31 -13.62 11.90 3.73
CA VAL A 31 -14.33 12.66 4.77
C VAL A 31 -15.04 11.67 5.67
N LEU A 32 -14.75 11.73 6.96
CA LEU A 32 -15.31 10.84 7.98
C LEU A 32 -16.05 11.67 9.03
N SER A 33 -17.30 11.29 9.31
CA SER A 33 -18.08 11.91 10.37
C SER A 33 -17.52 11.49 11.74
N GLU A 34 -17.49 12.42 12.69
CA GLU A 34 -17.11 12.12 14.09
C GLU A 34 -18.07 11.16 14.79
N SER A 35 -19.30 11.03 14.29
CA SER A 35 -20.30 10.08 14.79
C SER A 35 -20.17 8.69 14.16
N ALA A 36 -19.18 8.47 13.29
CA ALA A 36 -18.95 7.16 12.69
C ALA A 36 -18.68 6.11 13.77
N PRO A 37 -19.44 5.00 13.79
CA PRO A 37 -19.30 4.00 14.84
C PRO A 37 -17.99 3.23 14.72
N VAL A 38 -17.53 2.66 15.83
CA VAL A 38 -16.45 1.66 15.82
C VAL A 38 -16.83 0.50 14.89
N GLY A 39 -15.89 0.08 14.05
CA GLY A 39 -16.10 -0.89 12.98
C GLY A 39 -16.50 -0.28 11.63
N HIS A 40 -16.79 1.03 11.56
CA HIS A 40 -17.08 1.69 10.29
C HIS A 40 -15.85 1.62 9.36
N GLN A 41 -16.05 1.11 8.16
CA GLN A 41 -15.03 1.12 7.11
C GLN A 41 -14.94 2.52 6.51
N VAL A 42 -13.77 3.14 6.60
CA VAL A 42 -13.51 4.50 6.13
C VAL A 42 -13.13 4.48 4.63
N PHE A 43 -12.13 3.67 4.28
CA PHE A 43 -11.66 3.47 2.91
C PHE A 43 -10.85 2.18 2.82
N GLN A 44 -10.39 1.84 1.62
CA GLN A 44 -9.49 0.71 1.38
C GLN A 44 -8.26 1.19 0.60
N LEU A 45 -7.08 0.92 1.15
CA LEU A 45 -5.81 1.07 0.45
C LEU A 45 -5.68 -0.02 -0.61
N GLN A 46 -5.13 0.34 -1.75
CA GLN A 46 -4.78 -0.61 -2.80
C GLN A 46 -3.36 -0.32 -3.27
N GLY A 47 -2.59 -1.39 -3.47
CA GLY A 47 -1.26 -1.33 -4.02
C GLY A 47 -0.96 -2.51 -4.93
N SER A 48 0.09 -2.35 -5.73
CA SER A 48 0.59 -3.38 -6.63
C SER A 48 2.10 -3.44 -6.53
N ASP A 49 2.62 -4.66 -6.45
CA ASP A 49 4.02 -4.99 -6.65
C ASP A 49 4.26 -5.31 -8.14
N PRO A 50 5.24 -4.71 -8.82
CA PRO A 50 5.49 -4.97 -10.24
C PRO A 50 5.79 -6.44 -10.57
N GLU A 51 6.37 -7.17 -9.62
CA GLU A 51 6.66 -8.60 -9.71
C GLU A 51 5.49 -9.49 -9.29
N GLY A 52 4.36 -8.90 -8.85
CA GLY A 52 3.16 -9.61 -8.43
C GLY A 52 3.23 -10.19 -7.02
N SER A 53 4.20 -9.78 -6.19
CA SER A 53 4.29 -10.19 -4.80
C SER A 53 3.10 -9.67 -3.97
N PRO A 54 2.69 -10.36 -2.89
CA PRO A 54 1.67 -9.85 -1.98
C PRO A 54 2.05 -8.50 -1.38
N VAL A 55 1.12 -7.55 -1.40
CA VAL A 55 1.28 -6.23 -0.78
C VAL A 55 0.68 -6.26 0.62
N HIS A 56 1.41 -5.74 1.60
CA HIS A 56 0.94 -5.60 2.98
C HIS A 56 0.87 -4.13 3.39
N TYR A 57 -0.13 -3.80 4.20
CA TYR A 57 -0.44 -2.44 4.61
C TYR A 57 -0.17 -2.19 6.09
N GLY A 58 0.15 -0.93 6.42
CA GLY A 58 0.36 -0.45 7.78
C GLY A 58 -0.13 0.98 7.92
N LEU A 59 -0.50 1.36 9.15
CA LEU A 59 -0.95 2.71 9.49
C LEU A 59 -0.26 3.15 10.78
N PHE A 60 0.30 4.35 10.79
CA PHE A 60 0.99 4.94 11.93
C PHE A 60 0.51 6.37 12.17
N GLY A 61 0.70 6.88 13.40
CA GLY A 61 0.32 8.25 13.77
C GLY A 61 -1.12 8.42 14.28
N THR A 62 -1.88 7.34 14.43
CA THR A 62 -3.21 7.35 15.05
C THR A 62 -3.49 6.03 15.74
N ASP A 63 -4.28 6.07 16.81
CA ASP A 63 -4.82 4.93 17.53
C ASP A 63 -6.35 4.80 17.38
N TYR A 64 -6.97 5.72 16.63
CA TYR A 64 -8.41 5.74 16.34
C TYR A 64 -8.78 4.91 15.11
N LEU A 65 -7.83 4.70 14.21
CA LEU A 65 -8.00 3.93 12.98
C LEU A 65 -7.05 2.75 12.97
N ARG A 66 -7.46 1.68 12.29
CA ARG A 66 -6.62 0.51 12.01
C ARG A 66 -6.77 0.13 10.55
N VAL A 67 -5.67 -0.34 9.96
CA VAL A 67 -5.69 -0.99 8.65
C VAL A 67 -5.56 -2.50 8.81
N ASP A 68 -6.35 -3.23 8.04
CA ASP A 68 -6.15 -4.66 7.84
C ASP A 68 -4.93 -4.88 6.94
N ARG A 69 -3.98 -5.69 7.43
CA ARG A 69 -2.66 -5.88 6.82
C ARG A 69 -2.73 -6.41 5.40
N ASP A 70 -3.69 -7.28 5.09
CA ASP A 70 -3.71 -8.04 3.84
C ASP A 70 -4.69 -7.44 2.84
N THR A 71 -5.79 -6.86 3.31
CA THR A 71 -6.84 -6.29 2.47
C THR A 71 -6.72 -4.79 2.28
N GLY A 72 -5.96 -4.08 3.13
CA GLY A 72 -5.86 -2.63 3.10
C GLY A 72 -7.10 -1.88 3.60
N VAL A 73 -8.10 -2.59 4.14
CA VAL A 73 -9.33 -1.98 4.68
C VAL A 73 -9.00 -1.18 5.93
N VAL A 74 -9.35 0.11 5.94
CA VAL A 74 -9.17 1.01 7.08
C VAL A 74 -10.49 1.18 7.81
N THR A 75 -10.48 0.94 9.12
CA THR A 75 -11.66 0.97 9.99
C THR A 75 -11.47 1.83 11.22
N VAL A 76 -12.56 2.41 11.71
CA VAL A 76 -12.63 3.06 13.03
C VAL A 76 -12.52 2.02 14.14
N VAL A 77 -11.61 2.22 15.09
CA VAL A 77 -11.39 1.32 16.24
C VAL A 77 -11.60 2.00 17.60
N LYS A 78 -11.79 3.32 17.62
CA LYS A 78 -12.17 4.10 18.81
C LYS A 78 -13.18 5.18 18.42
N SER A 79 -13.98 5.65 19.38
CA SER A 79 -14.89 6.78 19.16
C SER A 79 -14.11 8.00 18.66
N LEU A 80 -14.64 8.69 17.64
CA LEU A 80 -14.01 9.85 17.02
C LEU A 80 -14.51 11.18 17.58
N ASP A 81 -15.58 11.14 18.37
CA ASP A 81 -16.19 12.30 19.00
C ASP A 81 -15.19 12.97 19.97
N ARG A 82 -14.75 14.18 19.60
CA ARG A 82 -13.70 14.92 20.33
C ARG A 82 -14.23 15.63 21.57
N GLU A 83 -15.53 15.93 21.61
CA GLU A 83 -16.16 16.69 22.68
C GLU A 83 -16.39 15.84 23.95
N VAL A 84 -16.17 14.52 23.87
CA VAL A 84 -16.26 13.59 25.02
C VAL A 84 -15.02 13.64 25.92
N THR A 85 -13.90 14.18 25.40
CA THR A 85 -12.66 14.33 26.19
C THR A 85 -12.60 15.74 26.79
N ASN A 86 -13.26 15.95 27.93
CA ASN A 86 -13.08 17.12 28.79
C ASN A 86 -12.64 16.70 30.19
#